data_AF-A0A951RWU1-F1
#
_entry.id   AF-A0A951RWU1-F1
#
_cell.length_a   1.000
_cell.length_b   1.000
_cell.length_c   1.000
_cell.angle_alpha   90.00
_cell.angle_beta   90.00
_cell.angle_gamma   90.00
#
_symmetry.space_group_name_H-M   'P 1'
#
loop_
_entity.id
_entity.type
_entity.pdbx_description
1 polymer ?
#
loop_
_entity_poly.entity_id
_entity_poly.type
_entity_poly.pdbx_seq_one_letter_code
_entity_poly.pdbx_strand_id
1 'polypeptide(L)'
;MKCIFLFLFILLSHSLFAQYEAPFYLKFTEEAERAKTFERIVRNVIYKNLEEPLNDTTEDSYEAAFNAMEVANYSSAATWKKVQEAMKVLPFQSLTFQRSALEVAYAVYPNDFMKEVSAL
;
A
#
# COMPACT_ATOMS: atom_id res chain seq x y z
N MET A 1 23.32 -63.67 -14.52
CA MET A 1 23.62 -62.47 -15.34
C MET A 1 22.37 -61.65 -15.70
N LYS A 2 21.21 -62.26 -16.02
CA LYS A 2 19.96 -61.52 -16.36
C LYS A 2 19.43 -60.58 -15.25
N CYS A 3 19.54 -60.96 -13.98
CA CYS A 3 19.04 -60.15 -12.86
C CYS A 3 19.87 -58.88 -12.58
N ILE A 4 21.16 -58.88 -12.93
CA ILE A 4 22.06 -57.73 -12.73
C ILE A 4 21.70 -56.60 -13.69
N PHE A 5 21.33 -56.94 -14.93
CA PHE A 5 20.92 -55.96 -15.94
C PHE A 5 19.62 -55.26 -15.55
N LEU A 6 18.69 -55.99 -14.93
CA LEU A 6 17.41 -55.48 -14.46
C LEU A 6 17.59 -54.53 -13.25
N PHE A 7 18.55 -54.84 -12.36
CA PHE A 7 18.89 -54.00 -11.22
C PHE A 7 19.57 -52.68 -11.65
N LEU A 8 20.45 -52.73 -12.65
CA LEU A 8 21.07 -51.55 -13.26
C LEU A 8 20.04 -50.66 -13.98
N PHE A 9 19.05 -51.25 -14.63
CA PHE A 9 17.99 -50.52 -15.32
C PHE A 9 17.08 -49.74 -14.35
N ILE A 10 16.79 -50.33 -13.17
CA ILE A 10 16.01 -49.67 -12.12
C ILE A 10 16.81 -48.52 -11.49
N LEU A 11 18.11 -48.67 -11.27
CA LEU A 11 18.95 -47.60 -10.72
C LEU A 11 19.07 -46.39 -11.67
N LEU A 12 19.06 -46.61 -12.98
CA LEU A 12 19.15 -45.55 -13.99
C LEU A 12 17.83 -44.80 -14.23
N SER A 13 16.68 -45.35 -13.80
CA SER A 13 15.37 -44.71 -13.97
C SER A 13 15.00 -43.70 -12.87
N HIS A 14 15.89 -43.43 -11.90
CA HIS A 14 15.60 -42.55 -10.74
C HIS A 14 15.83 -41.05 -10.99
N SER A 15 16.25 -40.62 -12.18
CA SER A 15 16.76 -39.25 -12.37
C SER A 15 15.93 -38.34 -13.29
N LEU A 16 14.59 -38.38 -13.27
CA LEU A 16 13.79 -37.47 -14.13
C LEU A 16 12.52 -36.89 -13.50
N PHE A 17 12.55 -36.52 -12.21
CA PHE A 17 11.63 -35.49 -11.71
C PHE A 17 12.34 -34.58 -10.69
N ALA A 18 13.33 -33.82 -11.14
CA ALA A 18 13.58 -32.53 -10.51
C ALA A 18 12.50 -31.59 -11.05
N GLN A 19 11.43 -31.36 -10.28
CA GLN A 19 10.51 -30.26 -10.58
C GLN A 19 11.37 -29.00 -10.63
N TYR A 20 11.50 -28.39 -11.82
CA TYR A 20 12.06 -27.07 -11.95
C TYR A 20 11.07 -26.10 -11.30
N GLU A 21 11.19 -25.94 -9.98
CA GLU A 21 10.66 -24.78 -9.29
C GLU A 21 11.55 -23.62 -9.71
N ALA A 22 11.16 -22.93 -10.80
CA ALA A 22 11.70 -21.61 -11.07
C ALA A 22 11.53 -20.81 -9.77
N PRO A 23 12.59 -20.25 -9.17
CA PRO A 23 12.42 -19.40 -8.01
C PRO A 23 11.44 -18.31 -8.42
N PHE A 24 10.31 -18.22 -7.73
CA PHE A 24 9.30 -17.20 -7.95
C PHE A 24 9.93 -15.85 -7.61
N TYR A 25 10.51 -15.23 -8.63
CA TYR A 25 11.25 -14.00 -8.53
C TYR A 25 10.46 -12.88 -9.18
N LEU A 26 10.09 -11.91 -8.36
CA LEU A 26 9.40 -10.71 -8.77
C LEU A 26 10.30 -9.53 -8.40
N LYS A 27 10.94 -8.91 -9.40
CA LYS A 27 11.88 -7.79 -9.19
C LYS A 27 11.32 -6.67 -8.31
N PHE A 28 10.03 -6.35 -8.41
CA PHE A 28 9.37 -5.32 -7.60
C PHE A 28 9.23 -5.69 -6.12
N THR A 29 9.46 -6.94 -5.76
CA THR A 29 9.50 -7.40 -4.37
C THR A 29 10.90 -7.24 -3.76
N GLU A 30 11.92 -6.86 -4.52
CA GLU A 30 13.23 -6.51 -3.97
C GLU A 30 13.14 -5.28 -3.06
N GLU A 31 13.88 -5.28 -1.96
CA GLU A 31 13.87 -4.19 -0.98
C GLU A 31 14.19 -2.82 -1.62
N ALA A 32 15.19 -2.77 -2.51
CA ALA A 32 15.58 -1.54 -3.20
C ALA A 32 14.46 -1.00 -4.11
N GLU A 33 13.71 -1.87 -4.79
CA GLU A 33 12.60 -1.46 -5.65
C GLU A 33 11.36 -1.07 -4.82
N ARG A 34 11.11 -1.74 -3.69
CA ARG A 34 10.08 -1.33 -2.73
C ARG A 34 10.37 0.04 -2.13
N ALA A 35 11.62 0.31 -1.74
CA ALA A 35 12.04 1.61 -1.20
C ALA A 35 11.83 2.74 -2.23
N LYS A 36 12.24 2.52 -3.49
CA LYS A 36 11.98 3.48 -4.58
C LYS A 36 10.49 3.72 -4.79
N THR A 37 9.67 2.67 -4.71
CA THR A 37 8.22 2.76 -4.88
C THR A 37 7.60 3.57 -3.76
N PHE A 38 7.99 3.30 -2.51
CA PHE A 38 7.57 4.07 -1.35
C PHE A 38 7.93 5.56 -1.49
N GLU A 39 9.17 5.89 -1.83
CA GLU A 39 9.60 7.28 -2.05
C GLU A 39 8.78 7.98 -3.14
N ARG A 40 8.47 7.26 -4.23
CA ARG A 40 7.63 7.79 -5.32
C ARG A 40 6.21 8.05 -4.86
N ILE A 41 5.61 7.15 -4.07
CA ILE A 41 4.27 7.35 -3.51
C ILE A 41 4.26 8.59 -2.62
N VAL A 42 5.21 8.68 -1.69
CA VAL A 42 5.31 9.83 -0.77
C VAL A 42 5.46 11.15 -1.51
N ARG A 43 6.39 11.22 -2.47
CA ARG A 43 6.66 12.48 -3.18
C ARG A 43 5.59 12.82 -4.21
N ASN A 44 5.26 11.89 -5.09
CA ASN A 44 4.52 12.18 -6.32
C ASN A 44 3.01 11.97 -6.17
N VAL A 45 2.56 11.28 -5.12
CA VAL A 45 1.14 11.08 -4.83
C VAL A 45 0.76 11.84 -3.56
N ILE A 46 1.39 11.57 -2.43
CA ILE A 46 0.98 12.20 -1.15
C ILE A 46 1.27 13.70 -1.18
N TYR A 47 2.55 14.11 -1.25
CA TYR A 47 2.88 15.52 -1.14
C TYR A 47 2.40 16.36 -2.33
N LYS A 48 2.48 15.82 -3.55
CA LYS A 48 2.01 16.52 -4.74
C LYS A 48 0.52 16.86 -4.68
N ASN A 49 -0.32 15.93 -4.22
CA ASN A 49 -1.75 16.17 -4.16
C ASN A 49 -2.19 16.99 -2.94
N LEU A 50 -1.35 17.07 -1.90
CA LEU A 50 -1.58 17.92 -0.71
C LEU A 50 -0.95 19.31 -0.84
N GLU A 51 -0.37 19.66 -1.99
CA GLU A 51 0.30 20.94 -2.20
C GLU A 51 -0.70 22.11 -2.15
N GLU A 52 -1.84 21.96 -2.83
CA GLU A 52 -2.88 22.96 -2.87
C GLU A 52 -3.75 22.97 -1.59
N PRO A 53 -4.38 24.10 -1.23
CA PRO A 53 -5.35 24.16 -0.15
C PRO A 53 -6.63 23.35 -0.46
N LEU A 54 -7.24 22.80 0.59
CA LEU A 54 -8.53 22.11 0.49
C LEU A 54 -9.66 23.09 0.13
N ASN A 55 -10.40 22.76 -0.92
CA ASN A 55 -11.64 23.38 -1.38
C ASN A 55 -12.41 22.40 -2.28
N ASP A 56 -13.61 22.78 -2.71
CA ASP A 56 -14.51 21.94 -3.52
C ASP A 56 -13.87 21.37 -4.81
N THR A 57 -12.84 22.03 -5.36
CA THR A 57 -12.15 21.59 -6.59
C THR A 57 -10.89 20.76 -6.32
N THR A 58 -10.45 20.65 -5.07
CA THR A 58 -9.23 19.94 -4.67
C THR A 58 -9.50 18.73 -3.78
N GLU A 59 -10.77 18.40 -3.51
CA GLU A 59 -11.15 17.20 -2.77
C GLU A 59 -10.56 15.92 -3.38
N ASP A 60 -10.70 15.72 -4.70
CA ASP A 60 -10.17 14.54 -5.40
C ASP A 60 -8.65 14.35 -5.19
N SER A 61 -7.90 15.45 -5.13
CA SER A 61 -6.46 15.42 -4.85
C SER A 61 -6.21 14.95 -3.42
N TYR A 62 -6.94 15.49 -2.45
CA TYR A 62 -6.84 15.08 -1.06
C TYR A 62 -7.22 13.60 -0.87
N GLU A 63 -8.30 13.14 -1.50
CA GLU A 63 -8.70 11.73 -1.49
C GLU A 63 -7.58 10.82 -2.03
N ALA A 64 -6.98 11.19 -3.17
CA ALA A 64 -5.86 10.45 -3.75
C ALA A 64 -4.64 10.40 -2.81
N ALA A 65 -4.35 11.50 -2.10
CA ALA A 65 -3.29 11.54 -1.11
C ALA A 65 -3.58 10.67 0.10
N PHE A 66 -4.80 10.74 0.64
CA PHE A 66 -5.24 9.97 1.80
C PHE A 66 -5.21 8.47 1.53
N ASN A 67 -5.76 8.02 0.40
CA ASN A 67 -5.68 6.63 -0.03
C ASN A 67 -4.22 6.16 -0.17
N ALA A 68 -3.34 7.01 -0.69
CA ALA A 68 -1.92 6.70 -0.82
C ALA A 68 -1.19 6.64 0.54
N MET A 69 -1.58 7.50 1.50
CA MET A 69 -1.09 7.45 2.87
C MET A 69 -1.46 6.13 3.54
N GLU A 70 -2.68 5.63 3.35
CA GLU A 70 -3.12 4.34 3.89
C GLU A 70 -2.31 3.19 3.30
N VAL A 71 -2.23 3.12 1.97
CA VAL A 71 -1.48 2.06 1.25
C VAL A 71 0.00 2.05 1.66
N ALA A 72 0.60 3.21 1.85
CA ALA A 72 2.00 3.33 2.25
C ALA A 72 2.21 3.27 3.77
N ASN A 73 1.13 3.26 4.57
CA ASN A 73 1.14 3.51 6.01
C ASN A 73 2.03 4.71 6.39
N TYR A 74 1.83 5.84 5.70
CA TYR A 74 2.70 7.01 5.78
C TYR A 74 2.08 8.15 6.59
N SER A 75 2.83 8.64 7.58
CA SER A 75 2.52 9.83 8.34
C SER A 75 3.73 10.75 8.50
N SER A 76 3.46 12.04 8.62
CA SER A 76 4.42 13.09 8.93
C SER A 76 3.69 14.25 9.61
N ALA A 77 4.44 15.18 10.20
CA ALA A 77 3.85 16.41 10.76
C ALA A 77 3.10 17.24 9.70
N ALA A 78 3.49 17.15 8.42
CA ALA A 78 2.84 17.86 7.33
C ALA A 78 1.52 17.19 6.93
N THR A 79 1.53 15.87 6.74
CA THR A 79 0.29 15.13 6.41
C THR A 79 -0.70 15.17 7.58
N TRP A 80 -0.21 15.15 8.82
CA TRP A 80 -1.02 15.33 10.02
C TRP A 80 -1.83 16.63 9.97
N LYS A 81 -1.18 17.77 9.70
CA LYS A 81 -1.86 19.07 9.58
C LYS A 81 -2.94 19.04 8.50
N LYS A 82 -2.66 18.40 7.36
CA LYS A 82 -3.62 18.28 6.25
C LYS A 82 -4.83 17.43 6.62
N VAL A 83 -4.64 16.33 7.37
CA VAL A 83 -5.77 15.55 7.90
C VAL A 83 -6.55 16.34 8.95
N GLN A 84 -5.88 17.08 9.84
CA GLN A 84 -6.59 17.97 10.78
C GLN A 84 -7.43 19.05 10.07
N GLU A 85 -6.92 19.63 8.99
CA GLU A 85 -7.68 20.57 8.16
C GLU A 85 -8.91 19.91 7.54
N ALA A 86 -8.74 18.72 6.95
CA ALA A 86 -9.83 17.95 6.36
C ALA A 86 -10.91 17.59 7.40
N MET A 87 -10.52 17.10 8.58
CA MET A 87 -11.44 16.69 9.64
C MET A 87 -12.27 17.86 10.19
N LYS A 88 -11.76 19.10 10.17
CA LYS A 88 -12.49 20.29 10.64
C LYS A 88 -13.66 20.67 9.73
N VAL A 89 -13.53 20.45 8.43
CA VAL A 89 -14.53 20.83 7.43
C VAL A 89 -15.38 19.64 6.97
N LEU A 90 -15.05 18.45 7.45
CA LEU A 90 -15.60 17.16 7.05
C LEU A 90 -17.13 17.13 6.87
N PRO A 91 -17.97 17.65 7.79
CA PRO A 91 -19.42 17.56 7.65
C PRO A 91 -19.98 18.31 6.44
N PHE A 92 -19.20 19.21 5.84
CA PHE A 92 -19.60 20.07 4.73
C PHE A 92 -19.06 19.60 3.37
N GLN A 93 -18.21 18.57 3.35
CA GLN A 93 -17.55 18.06 2.15
C GLN A 93 -18.34 16.94 1.48
N SER A 94 -17.92 16.55 0.28
CA SER A 94 -18.56 15.44 -0.44
C SER A 94 -18.48 14.11 0.32
N LEU A 95 -19.41 13.19 0.04
CA LEU A 95 -19.43 11.88 0.71
C LEU A 95 -18.18 11.04 0.45
N THR A 96 -17.59 11.16 -0.74
CA THR A 96 -16.33 10.48 -1.09
C THR A 96 -15.17 11.03 -0.27
N PHE A 97 -15.11 12.36 -0.13
CA PHE A 97 -14.10 13.02 0.66
C PHE A 97 -14.24 12.65 2.14
N GLN A 98 -15.48 12.68 2.64
CA GLN A 98 -15.78 12.29 4.03
C GLN A 98 -15.26 10.89 4.33
N ARG A 99 -15.54 9.94 3.43
CA ARG A 99 -15.07 8.57 3.56
C ARG A 99 -13.55 8.50 3.58
N SER A 100 -12.87 9.09 2.60
CA SER A 100 -11.40 8.99 2.50
C SER A 100 -10.69 9.65 3.69
N ALA A 101 -11.20 10.78 4.17
CA ALA A 101 -10.67 11.44 5.36
C ALA A 101 -10.84 10.60 6.64
N LEU A 102 -11.97 9.88 6.77
CA LEU A 102 -12.20 8.95 7.88
C LEU A 102 -11.31 7.71 7.77
N GLU A 103 -11.19 7.12 6.58
CA GLU A 103 -10.34 5.94 6.32
C GLU A 103 -8.88 6.23 6.71
N VAL A 104 -8.30 7.36 6.25
CA VAL A 104 -6.93 7.73 6.62
C VAL A 104 -6.79 8.10 8.10
N ALA A 105 -7.80 8.74 8.70
CA ALA A 105 -7.78 9.06 10.13
C ALA A 105 -7.71 7.78 10.97
N TYR A 106 -8.51 6.77 10.64
CA TYR A 106 -8.50 5.49 11.35
C TYR A 106 -7.26 4.64 11.09
N ALA A 107 -6.80 4.58 9.83
CA ALA A 107 -5.68 3.73 9.45
C ALA A 107 -4.32 4.28 9.88
N VAL A 108 -4.12 5.59 9.75
CA VAL A 108 -2.81 6.24 9.90
C VAL A 108 -2.68 7.00 11.22
N TYR A 109 -3.78 7.48 11.80
CA TYR A 109 -3.80 8.30 13.04
C TYR A 109 -4.80 7.75 14.08
N PRO A 110 -4.64 6.49 14.50
CA PRO A 110 -5.63 5.81 15.32
C PRO A 110 -5.87 6.55 16.64
N ASN A 111 -7.15 6.79 16.95
CA ASN A 111 -7.66 7.47 18.14
C ASN A 111 -7.48 9.00 18.19
N ASP A 112 -6.78 9.59 17.23
CA ASP A 112 -6.47 11.02 17.27
C ASP A 112 -7.69 11.91 16.94
N PHE A 113 -8.67 11.37 16.22
CA PHE A 113 -9.84 12.11 15.70
C PHE A 113 -11.19 11.64 16.27
N MET A 114 -11.19 10.93 17.40
CA MET A 114 -12.42 10.37 17.97
C MET A 114 -13.47 11.44 18.32
N LYS A 115 -13.04 12.66 18.65
CA LYS A 115 -13.94 13.77 18.97
C LYS A 115 -14.67 14.27 17.73
N GLU A 116 -13.95 14.48 16.65
CA GLU A 116 -14.47 14.90 15.35
C GLU A 116 -15.45 13.86 14.81
N VAL A 117 -15.09 12.58 14.89
CA VAL A 117 -15.97 11.49 14.46
C VAL A 117 -17.24 11.40 15.30
N SER A 118 -17.15 11.60 16.61
CA SER A 118 -18.33 11.56 17.50
C SER A 118 -19.29 12.74 17.29
N ALA A 119 -18.87 13.76 16.55
CA ALA A 119 -19.64 14.97 16.30
C ALA A 119 -20.29 15.02 14.90
N LEU A 120 -20.02 14.04 14.03
CA LEU A 120 -20.71 13.80 12.75
C LEU A 120 -22.12 13.25 13.00
#